data_AF-A0A419HHX1-F1
#
_entry.id   AF-A0A419HHX1-F1
#
_cell.length_a   1.000
_cell.length_b   1.000
_cell.length_c   1.000
_cell.angle_alpha   90.00
_cell.angle_beta   90.00
_cell.angle_gamma   90.00
#
_symmetry.space_group_name_H-M   'P 1'
#
loop_
_entity.id
_entity.type
_entity.pdbx_description
1 polymer ?
#
loop_
_entity_poly.entity_id
_entity_poly.type
_entity_poly.pdbx_seq_one_letter_code
_entity_poly.pdbx_strand_id
1 'polypeptide(L)'
;MQKFLVRALVAAVLSAGLAAGTVATASAAPAAPATVASAAAERAPLAPALRSGQRTKDWSVPDYIRAWEKHRGRTMTEDEKRNLARGCIGVTVVNLDREDVGNPPLGLSFGSFETARTVQAALNEIVAKKPSAAEFKALVRKHPVLGKLSNVERALPDWIGSGEVTAAVFSKRFWSGDADYSPNANDQVNMSGYRYVPRPGYVNFDYGWYDESVNNWWHANHSEPGMHVYQSTLNYYSRPLQDFDEQVFSVAFARKY
;
A
#
# COMPACT_ATOMS: atom_id res chain seq x y z
N MET A 1 -59.32 49.60 30.44
CA MET A 1 -59.00 50.34 29.20
C MET A 1 -58.56 49.29 28.17
N GLN A 2 -59.47 48.69 27.39
CA GLN A 2 -60.12 49.19 26.17
C GLN A 2 -59.20 49.11 24.94
N LYS A 3 -59.37 48.00 24.21
CA LYS A 3 -59.37 47.77 22.75
C LYS A 3 -58.54 48.72 21.87
N PHE A 4 -57.72 48.15 20.97
CA PHE A 4 -57.79 48.51 19.54
C PHE A 4 -57.54 47.29 18.64
N LEU A 5 -58.58 46.94 17.89
CA LEU A 5 -58.53 46.16 16.65
C LEU A 5 -57.96 47.05 15.54
N VAL A 6 -57.14 46.49 14.65
CA VAL A 6 -57.13 46.90 13.24
C VAL A 6 -57.10 45.63 12.38
N ARG A 7 -58.14 45.49 11.55
CA ARG A 7 -58.25 44.55 10.43
C ARG A 7 -57.59 45.18 9.20
N ALA A 8 -56.82 44.41 8.44
CA ALA A 8 -56.61 44.61 7.00
C ALA A 8 -56.25 43.24 6.40
N LEU A 9 -57.17 42.58 5.70
CA LEU A 9 -57.46 42.65 4.26
C LEU A 9 -56.64 41.61 3.48
N VAL A 10 -57.37 40.65 2.94
CA VAL A 10 -56.94 39.52 2.12
C VAL A 10 -56.55 40.02 0.73
N ALA A 11 -55.40 39.60 0.23
CA ALA A 11 -55.10 39.53 -1.20
C ALA A 11 -54.39 38.20 -1.47
N ALA A 12 -55.14 37.24 -2.00
CA ALA A 12 -54.61 36.00 -2.52
C ALA A 12 -53.97 36.28 -3.89
N VAL A 13 -52.66 36.08 -3.99
CA VAL A 13 -51.95 36.01 -5.28
C VAL A 13 -51.65 34.55 -5.53
N LEU A 14 -52.39 33.97 -6.48
CA LEU A 14 -52.08 32.70 -7.12
C LEU A 14 -50.89 32.92 -8.07
N SER A 15 -49.71 32.47 -7.68
CA SER A 15 -48.58 32.28 -8.58
C SER A 15 -48.37 30.79 -8.80
N ALA A 16 -48.81 30.32 -9.97
CA ALA A 16 -48.40 29.06 -10.56
C ALA A 16 -46.90 29.17 -10.92
N GLY A 17 -46.06 28.45 -10.17
CA GLY A 17 -44.63 28.34 -10.41
C GLY A 17 -44.28 26.89 -10.75
N LEU A 18 -43.74 26.69 -11.95
CA LEU A 18 -43.39 25.42 -12.57
C LEU A 18 -42.57 24.49 -11.67
N ALA A 19 -42.92 23.20 -11.73
CA ALA A 19 -42.09 22.11 -11.25
C ALA A 19 -40.77 22.04 -12.05
N ALA A 20 -39.67 22.43 -11.41
CA ALA A 20 -38.33 22.08 -11.88
C ALA A 20 -37.99 20.69 -11.35
N GLY A 21 -38.22 19.67 -12.17
CA GLY A 21 -37.69 18.33 -11.94
C GLY A 21 -36.17 18.36 -12.02
N THR A 22 -35.49 18.24 -10.89
CA THR A 22 -34.06 17.97 -10.85
C THR A 22 -33.83 16.54 -11.32
N VAL A 23 -33.41 16.38 -12.57
CA VAL A 23 -32.82 15.13 -13.06
C VAL A 23 -31.48 14.97 -12.35
N ALA A 24 -31.42 14.05 -11.39
CA ALA A 24 -30.17 13.62 -10.79
C ALA A 24 -29.34 12.92 -11.87
N THR A 25 -28.35 13.63 -12.41
CA THR A 25 -27.29 13.00 -13.19
C THR A 25 -26.45 12.16 -12.25
N ALA A 26 -26.58 10.84 -12.37
CA ALA A 26 -25.67 9.90 -11.74
C ALA A 26 -24.24 10.25 -12.20
N SER A 27 -23.43 10.77 -11.28
CA SER A 27 -22.00 10.96 -11.48
C SER A 27 -21.40 9.56 -11.67
N ALA A 28 -21.03 9.25 -12.91
CA ALA A 28 -20.26 8.07 -13.22
C ALA A 28 -18.96 8.12 -12.40
N ALA A 29 -18.68 7.04 -11.67
CA ALA A 29 -17.41 6.88 -10.98
C ALA A 29 -16.24 7.17 -11.96
N PRO A 30 -15.20 7.90 -11.52
CA PRO A 30 -14.05 8.13 -12.39
C PRO A 30 -13.48 6.78 -12.82
N ALA A 31 -13.36 6.61 -14.13
CA ALA A 31 -12.69 5.45 -14.72
C ALA A 31 -11.29 5.35 -14.11
N ALA A 32 -10.90 4.14 -13.73
CA ALA A 32 -9.56 3.85 -13.23
C ALA A 32 -8.51 4.45 -14.18
N PRO A 33 -7.47 5.13 -13.66
CA PRO A 33 -6.41 5.67 -14.52
C PRO A 33 -5.80 4.53 -15.33
N ALA A 34 -5.58 4.80 -16.61
CA ALA A 34 -5.01 3.87 -17.57
C ALA A 34 -3.79 3.17 -16.98
N THR A 35 -3.85 1.83 -16.99
CA THR A 35 -2.82 0.92 -16.51
C THR A 35 -1.45 1.30 -17.08
N VAL A 36 -0.59 1.84 -16.22
CA VAL A 36 0.85 1.75 -16.41
C VAL A 36 1.18 0.27 -16.25
N ALA A 37 1.22 -0.46 -17.38
CA ALA A 37 1.57 -1.87 -17.38
C ALA A 37 3.01 -2.01 -16.85
N SER A 38 3.11 -2.43 -15.59
CA SER A 38 4.36 -2.79 -14.94
C SER A 38 4.97 -4.00 -15.65
N ALA A 39 6.30 -4.06 -15.72
CA ALA A 39 7.07 -5.23 -16.18
C ALA A 39 6.75 -6.53 -15.42
N ALA A 40 5.92 -6.48 -14.37
CA ALA A 40 5.32 -7.63 -13.70
C ALA A 40 4.37 -8.46 -14.58
N ALA A 41 3.89 -7.95 -15.72
CA ALA A 41 2.91 -8.61 -16.57
C ALA A 41 3.39 -9.89 -17.30
N GLU A 42 4.70 -10.18 -17.29
CA GLU A 42 5.24 -11.30 -18.08
C GLU A 42 5.30 -12.64 -17.31
N ARG A 43 5.04 -12.65 -15.99
CA ARG A 43 5.16 -13.85 -15.15
C ARG A 43 3.84 -14.27 -14.55
N ALA A 44 3.66 -15.59 -14.42
CA ALA A 44 2.49 -16.16 -13.78
C ALA A 44 2.36 -15.65 -12.34
N PRO A 45 1.13 -15.33 -11.87
CA PRO A 45 0.91 -14.83 -10.53
C PRO A 45 1.34 -15.85 -9.48
N LEU A 46 1.72 -15.39 -8.27
CA LEU A 46 2.10 -16.29 -7.16
C LEU A 46 0.98 -17.28 -6.85
N ALA A 47 -0.26 -16.80 -6.86
CA ALA A 47 -1.46 -17.62 -6.77
C ALA A 47 -2.58 -17.04 -7.63
N PRO A 48 -3.61 -17.85 -7.95
CA PRO A 48 -4.82 -17.32 -8.61
C PRO A 48 -5.43 -16.16 -7.81
N ALA A 49 -6.09 -15.25 -8.53
CA ALA A 49 -6.88 -14.19 -7.90
C ALA A 49 -7.94 -14.76 -6.95
N LEU A 50 -8.31 -13.97 -5.95
CA LEU A 50 -9.42 -14.30 -5.06
C LEU A 50 -10.71 -14.44 -5.89
N ARG A 51 -11.55 -15.42 -5.51
CA ARG A 51 -12.86 -15.61 -6.14
C ARG A 51 -13.73 -14.38 -5.92
N SER A 52 -14.68 -14.14 -6.82
CA SER A 52 -15.67 -13.07 -6.64
C SER A 52 -16.36 -13.20 -5.28
N GLY A 53 -16.42 -12.09 -4.52
CA GLY A 53 -16.95 -12.04 -3.16
C GLY A 53 -16.01 -12.56 -2.06
N GLN A 54 -14.92 -13.24 -2.39
CA GLN A 54 -13.93 -13.71 -1.41
C GLN A 54 -13.01 -12.55 -0.99
N ARG A 55 -13.03 -12.19 0.30
CA ARG A 55 -12.22 -11.10 0.85
C ARG A 55 -10.82 -11.53 1.28
N THR A 56 -10.65 -12.80 1.63
CA THR A 56 -9.38 -13.38 2.06
C THR A 56 -9.34 -14.88 1.77
N LYS A 57 -8.14 -15.43 1.62
CA LYS A 57 -7.85 -16.86 1.52
C LYS A 57 -6.69 -17.19 2.45
N ASP A 58 -6.87 -18.25 3.24
CA ASP A 58 -5.84 -18.84 4.09
C ASP A 58 -4.96 -19.82 3.30
N TRP A 59 -3.67 -19.78 3.58
CA TRP A 59 -2.65 -20.66 3.05
C TRP A 59 -1.83 -21.25 4.19
N SER A 60 -1.70 -22.58 4.20
CA SER A 60 -0.66 -23.21 5.01
C SER A 60 0.72 -22.72 4.56
N VAL A 61 1.68 -22.61 5.47
CA VAL A 61 3.06 -22.23 5.12
C VAL A 61 3.65 -23.15 4.02
N PRO A 62 3.48 -24.49 4.07
CA PRO A 62 3.94 -25.36 2.98
C PRO A 62 3.28 -25.07 1.62
N ASP A 63 1.98 -24.75 1.58
CA ASP A 63 1.29 -24.38 0.33
C ASP A 63 1.82 -23.05 -0.22
N TYR A 64 2.02 -22.06 0.65
CA TYR A 64 2.59 -20.78 0.26
C TYR A 64 4.01 -20.94 -0.29
N ILE A 65 4.86 -21.72 0.38
CA ILE A 65 6.23 -22.00 -0.09
C ILE A 65 6.19 -22.62 -1.48
N ARG A 66 5.37 -23.66 -1.71
CA ARG A 66 5.26 -24.28 -3.05
C ARG A 66 4.83 -23.29 -4.12
N ALA A 67 3.86 -22.42 -3.81
CA ALA A 67 3.37 -21.40 -4.73
C ALA A 67 4.47 -20.35 -5.03
N TRP A 68 5.17 -19.90 -3.99
CA TRP A 68 6.28 -18.96 -4.08
C TRP A 68 7.44 -19.55 -4.90
N GLU A 69 7.83 -20.80 -4.66
CA GLU A 69 8.92 -21.47 -5.38
C GLU A 69 8.61 -21.64 -6.87
N LYS A 70 7.37 -22.02 -7.18
CA LYS A 70 6.88 -22.07 -8.57
C LYS A 70 6.94 -20.71 -9.25
N HIS A 71 6.54 -19.65 -8.54
CA HIS A 71 6.54 -18.28 -9.05
C HIS A 71 7.96 -17.71 -9.24
N ARG A 72 8.88 -18.05 -8.34
CA ARG A 72 10.28 -17.62 -8.40
C ARG A 72 11.14 -18.48 -9.33
N GLY A 73 10.67 -19.67 -9.69
CA GLY A 73 11.43 -20.62 -10.51
C GLY A 73 12.60 -21.27 -9.77
N ARG A 74 12.61 -21.22 -8.43
CA ARG A 74 13.65 -21.81 -7.57
C ARG A 74 13.09 -22.21 -6.21
N THR A 75 13.78 -23.12 -5.54
CA THR A 75 13.50 -23.50 -4.15
C THR A 75 13.78 -22.33 -3.20
N MET A 76 12.97 -22.21 -2.16
CA MET A 76 13.22 -21.28 -1.06
C MET A 76 14.39 -21.82 -0.24
N THR A 77 15.39 -20.98 -0.02
CA THR A 77 16.56 -21.32 0.81
C THR A 77 16.15 -21.44 2.27
N GLU A 78 17.00 -22.08 3.08
CA GLU A 78 16.75 -22.18 4.53
C GLU A 78 16.72 -20.80 5.19
N ASP A 79 17.50 -19.84 4.70
CA ASP A 79 17.55 -18.47 5.22
C ASP A 79 16.25 -17.71 4.92
N GLU A 80 15.69 -17.91 3.73
CA GLU A 80 14.37 -17.37 3.37
C GLU A 80 13.26 -18.04 4.17
N LYS A 81 13.30 -19.35 4.40
CA LYS A 81 12.33 -20.04 5.26
C LYS A 81 12.39 -19.53 6.70
N ARG A 82 13.60 -19.31 7.24
CA ARG A 82 13.78 -18.69 8.58
C ARG A 82 13.24 -17.27 8.61
N ASN A 83 13.39 -16.50 7.53
CA ASN A 83 12.79 -15.17 7.42
C ASN A 83 11.26 -15.24 7.32
N LEU A 84 10.71 -16.12 6.48
CA LEU A 84 9.27 -16.33 6.32
C LEU A 84 8.62 -16.68 7.66
N ALA A 85 9.24 -17.57 8.45
CA ALA A 85 8.77 -18.00 9.76
C ALA A 85 8.60 -16.87 10.80
N ARG A 86 9.03 -15.64 10.49
CA ARG A 86 8.82 -14.45 11.33
C ARG A 86 7.41 -13.84 11.19
N GLY A 87 6.53 -14.47 10.40
CA GLY A 87 5.14 -14.04 10.22
C GLY A 87 4.99 -12.99 9.13
N CYS A 88 4.12 -11.99 9.36
CA CYS A 88 3.74 -10.99 8.34
C CYS A 88 4.96 -10.24 7.76
N ILE A 89 5.93 -9.88 8.60
CA ILE A 89 7.18 -9.24 8.17
C ILE A 89 8.01 -10.16 7.27
N GLY A 90 8.01 -11.46 7.55
CA GLY A 90 8.71 -12.48 6.79
C GLY A 90 8.25 -12.56 5.36
N VAL A 91 6.93 -12.54 5.14
CA VAL A 91 6.31 -12.53 3.79
C VAL A 91 6.82 -11.36 2.95
N THR A 92 6.97 -10.17 3.55
CA THR A 92 7.51 -9.00 2.83
C THR A 92 9.01 -9.14 2.58
N VAL A 93 9.79 -9.57 3.59
CA VAL A 93 11.25 -9.73 3.48
C VAL A 93 11.63 -10.71 2.37
N VAL A 94 11.02 -11.90 2.34
CA VAL A 94 11.33 -12.90 1.29
C VAL A 94 10.92 -12.42 -0.11
N ASN A 95 9.91 -11.54 -0.21
CA ASN A 95 9.49 -11.01 -1.49
C ASN A 95 10.33 -9.84 -2.00
N LEU A 96 10.98 -9.10 -1.10
CA LEU A 96 12.01 -8.11 -1.46
C LEU A 96 13.26 -8.79 -2.06
N ASP A 97 13.52 -10.06 -1.72
CA ASP A 97 14.63 -10.88 -2.26
C ASP A 97 15.98 -10.15 -2.14
N ARG A 98 16.25 -9.65 -0.93
CA ARG A 98 17.39 -8.81 -0.60
C ARG A 98 18.06 -9.27 0.68
N GLU A 99 19.32 -9.70 0.55
CA GLU A 99 20.12 -10.23 1.66
C GLU A 99 20.50 -9.15 2.68
N ASP A 100 20.53 -7.88 2.27
CA ASP A 100 20.82 -6.73 3.14
C ASP A 100 19.63 -6.26 3.99
N VAL A 101 18.47 -6.91 3.85
CA VAL A 101 17.21 -6.47 4.48
C VAL A 101 16.82 -7.44 5.60
N GLY A 102 17.11 -7.06 6.85
CA GLY A 102 16.55 -7.74 8.02
C GLY A 102 15.08 -7.37 8.30
N ASN A 103 14.71 -6.10 8.05
CA ASN A 103 13.34 -5.59 8.18
C ASN A 103 12.99 -4.74 6.95
N PRO A 104 11.73 -4.77 6.45
CA PRO A 104 11.35 -3.98 5.29
C PRO A 104 11.64 -2.48 5.50
N PRO A 105 12.33 -1.81 4.56
CA PRO A 105 12.77 -0.44 4.75
C PRO A 105 11.59 0.54 4.67
N LEU A 106 11.48 1.44 5.64
CA LEU A 106 10.38 2.40 5.78
C LEU A 106 10.75 3.82 5.34
N GLY A 107 11.82 3.96 4.55
CA GLY A 107 12.33 5.28 4.13
C GLY A 107 11.38 6.03 3.20
N LEU A 108 10.54 5.30 2.47
CA LEU A 108 9.55 5.81 1.51
C LEU A 108 8.16 5.28 1.86
N SER A 109 7.61 5.77 2.97
CA SER A 109 6.26 5.44 3.43
C SER A 109 5.30 6.59 3.14
N PHE A 110 4.07 6.26 2.75
CA PHE A 110 3.04 7.21 2.32
C PHE A 110 1.70 6.93 3.01
N GLY A 111 0.89 7.96 3.20
CA GLY A 111 -0.45 7.83 3.80
C GLY A 111 -1.44 7.13 2.89
N SER A 112 -1.29 7.24 1.57
CA SER A 112 -2.19 6.64 0.59
C SER A 112 -1.52 5.58 -0.30
N PHE A 113 -2.31 4.59 -0.70
CA PHE A 113 -1.89 3.58 -1.66
C PHE A 113 -1.62 4.17 -3.04
N GLU A 114 -2.41 5.18 -3.45
CA GLU A 114 -2.26 5.86 -4.73
C GLU A 114 -0.90 6.56 -4.85
N THR A 115 -0.48 7.34 -3.84
CA THR A 115 0.85 7.97 -3.86
C THR A 115 1.97 6.94 -3.91
N ALA A 116 1.87 5.85 -3.14
CA ALA A 116 2.87 4.77 -3.19
C ALA A 116 2.98 4.16 -4.61
N ARG A 117 1.85 3.98 -5.31
CA ARG A 117 1.83 3.51 -6.71
C ARG A 117 2.45 4.53 -7.68
N THR A 118 2.18 5.83 -7.51
CA THR A 118 2.82 6.88 -8.32
C THR A 118 4.33 6.90 -8.12
N VAL A 119 4.80 6.81 -6.87
CA VAL A 119 6.24 6.78 -6.54
C VAL A 119 6.90 5.52 -7.09
N GLN A 120 6.26 4.36 -6.96
CA GLN A 120 6.74 3.12 -7.54
C GLN A 120 6.90 3.21 -9.06
N ALA A 121 5.91 3.75 -9.77
CA ALA A 121 5.98 3.93 -11.22
C ALA A 121 7.13 4.85 -11.62
N ALA A 122 7.31 5.98 -10.92
CA ALA A 122 8.40 6.91 -11.15
C ALA A 122 9.79 6.27 -10.92
N LEU A 123 9.95 5.49 -9.86
CA LEU A 123 11.19 4.76 -9.59
C LEU A 123 11.48 3.71 -10.67
N ASN A 124 10.45 2.97 -11.09
CA ASN A 124 10.56 1.96 -12.16
C ASN A 124 10.95 2.58 -13.49
N GLU A 125 10.42 3.76 -13.83
CA GLU A 125 10.84 4.50 -15.03
C GLU A 125 12.33 4.86 -15.00
N ILE A 126 12.84 5.29 -13.84
CA ILE A 126 14.27 5.63 -13.67
C ILE A 126 15.13 4.37 -13.78
N VAL A 127 14.85 3.31 -13.03
CA VAL A 127 15.73 2.12 -13.01
C VAL A 127 15.66 1.31 -14.30
N ALA A 128 14.60 1.45 -15.10
CA ALA A 128 14.53 0.89 -16.46
C ALA A 128 15.64 1.44 -17.38
N LYS A 129 16.13 2.66 -17.14
CA LYS A 129 17.25 3.28 -17.87
C LYS A 129 18.62 2.74 -17.43
N LYS A 130 18.65 1.85 -16.43
CA LYS A 130 19.87 1.24 -15.85
C LYS A 130 20.94 2.27 -15.44
N PRO A 131 20.58 3.37 -14.74
CA PRO A 131 21.54 4.39 -14.36
C PRO A 131 22.58 3.83 -13.37
N SER A 132 23.80 4.37 -13.42
CA SER A 132 24.74 4.27 -12.29
C SER A 132 24.15 4.91 -11.02
N ALA A 133 24.74 4.64 -9.85
CA ALA A 133 24.28 5.24 -8.59
C ALA A 133 24.30 6.79 -8.62
N ALA A 134 25.29 7.40 -9.28
CA ALA A 134 25.38 8.85 -9.43
C ALA A 134 24.30 9.40 -10.37
N GLU A 135 24.06 8.74 -11.50
CA GLU A 135 23.00 9.10 -12.45
C GLU A 135 21.62 8.93 -11.82
N PHE A 136 21.40 7.87 -11.03
CA PHE A 136 20.16 7.66 -10.29
C PHE A 136 19.84 8.85 -9.39
N LYS A 137 20.80 9.30 -8.57
CA LYS A 137 20.64 10.48 -7.70
C LYS A 137 20.33 11.73 -8.51
N ALA A 138 21.02 11.94 -9.64
CA ALA A 138 20.78 13.08 -10.52
C ALA A 138 19.38 13.05 -11.16
N LEU A 139 18.90 11.89 -11.58
CA LEU A 139 17.55 11.70 -12.14
C LEU A 139 16.48 11.92 -11.08
N VAL A 140 16.66 11.36 -9.88
CA VAL A 140 15.74 11.54 -8.74
C VAL A 140 15.55 13.02 -8.41
N ARG A 141 16.64 13.79 -8.27
CA ARG A 141 16.57 15.24 -7.95
C ARG A 141 15.79 16.05 -8.98
N LYS A 142 15.85 15.65 -10.25
CA LYS A 142 15.17 16.35 -11.36
C LYS A 142 13.73 15.89 -11.57
N HIS A 143 13.35 14.74 -11.00
CA HIS A 143 12.04 14.16 -11.24
C HIS A 143 10.93 14.94 -10.50
N PRO A 144 9.81 15.30 -11.15
CA PRO A 144 8.79 16.18 -10.57
C PRO A 144 8.09 15.63 -9.32
N VAL A 145 7.97 14.30 -9.22
CA VAL A 145 7.49 13.60 -8.02
C VAL A 145 8.63 13.35 -7.03
N LEU A 146 9.64 12.55 -7.42
CA LEU A 146 10.67 12.06 -6.50
C LEU A 146 11.59 13.14 -5.92
N GLY A 147 11.84 14.23 -6.64
CA GLY A 147 12.70 15.33 -6.17
C GLY A 147 12.13 16.09 -4.97
N LYS A 148 10.85 15.87 -4.62
CA LYS A 148 10.17 16.46 -3.47
C LYS A 148 10.16 15.55 -2.24
N LEU A 149 10.64 14.31 -2.38
CA LEU A 149 10.54 13.28 -1.36
C LEU A 149 11.87 13.14 -0.61
N SER A 150 11.76 12.84 0.68
CA SER A 150 12.92 12.46 1.49
C SER A 150 13.34 11.02 1.18
N ASN A 151 14.63 10.72 1.38
CA ASN A 151 15.20 9.35 1.39
C ASN A 151 15.27 8.60 0.05
N VAL A 152 14.77 9.16 -1.05
CA VAL A 152 14.74 8.45 -2.34
C VAL A 152 16.14 8.06 -2.81
N GLU A 153 17.12 8.96 -2.67
CA GLU A 153 18.52 8.71 -3.05
C GLU A 153 19.20 7.59 -2.26
N ARG A 154 18.67 7.28 -1.07
CA ARG A 154 19.17 6.21 -0.18
C ARG A 154 18.42 4.90 -0.35
N ALA A 155 17.34 4.89 -1.14
CA ALA A 155 16.49 3.72 -1.30
C ALA A 155 17.12 2.67 -2.22
N LEU A 156 17.89 3.10 -3.23
CA LEU A 156 18.62 2.20 -4.13
C LEU A 156 19.76 1.52 -3.35
N PRO A 157 19.85 0.19 -3.32
CA PRO A 157 20.93 -0.49 -2.61
C PRO A 157 22.23 -0.37 -3.42
N ASP A 158 23.34 -0.03 -2.74
CA ASP A 158 24.60 0.26 -3.42
C ASP A 158 25.27 -0.97 -4.06
N TRP A 159 24.91 -2.18 -3.61
CA TRP A 159 25.52 -3.44 -4.04
C TRP A 159 24.80 -4.12 -5.21
N ILE A 160 23.61 -3.65 -5.59
CA ILE A 160 22.81 -4.22 -6.68
C ILE A 160 22.68 -3.21 -7.82
N GLY A 161 22.88 -3.65 -9.06
CA GLY A 161 22.70 -2.79 -10.21
C GLY A 161 21.25 -2.30 -10.32
N SER A 162 21.05 -1.04 -10.71
CA SER A 162 19.70 -0.49 -10.93
C SER A 162 18.89 -1.31 -11.95
N GLY A 163 19.57 -1.92 -12.93
CA GLY A 163 18.94 -2.83 -13.90
C GLY A 163 18.37 -4.12 -13.29
N GLU A 164 18.83 -4.51 -12.09
CA GLU A 164 18.47 -5.75 -11.39
C GLU A 164 17.38 -5.55 -10.33
N VAL A 165 16.87 -4.32 -10.15
CA VAL A 165 15.82 -4.03 -9.18
C VAL A 165 14.54 -3.54 -9.83
N THR A 166 13.44 -3.75 -9.12
CA THR A 166 12.14 -3.14 -9.39
C THR A 166 11.62 -2.52 -8.09
N ALA A 167 11.00 -1.35 -8.17
CA ALA A 167 10.26 -0.80 -7.05
C ALA A 167 9.01 -1.64 -6.83
N ALA A 168 8.78 -2.02 -5.58
CA ALA A 168 7.65 -2.79 -5.11
C ALA A 168 6.95 -2.08 -3.94
N VAL A 169 5.67 -2.38 -3.75
CA VAL A 169 4.86 -1.81 -2.67
C VAL A 169 4.56 -2.87 -1.62
N PHE A 170 4.62 -2.47 -0.37
CA PHE A 170 4.02 -3.19 0.75
C PHE A 170 3.33 -2.19 1.67
N SER A 171 2.44 -2.65 2.53
CA SER A 171 1.78 -1.84 3.52
C SER A 171 2.18 -2.31 4.91
N LYS A 172 2.20 -1.37 5.85
CA LYS A 172 2.48 -1.62 7.25
C LYS A 172 1.37 -1.00 8.08
N ARG A 173 0.75 -1.81 8.93
CA ARG A 173 -0.15 -1.37 10.00
C ARG A 173 0.59 -1.41 11.32
N PHE A 174 0.40 -0.41 12.17
CA PHE A 174 1.13 -0.30 13.43
C PHE A 174 0.40 0.59 14.43
N TRP A 175 0.91 0.63 15.66
CA TRP A 175 0.44 1.53 16.70
C TRP A 175 1.30 2.80 16.76
N SER A 176 0.64 3.96 16.79
CA SER A 176 1.28 5.28 16.85
C SER A 176 2.07 5.48 18.15
N GLY A 177 1.60 4.95 19.28
CA GLY A 177 2.21 5.20 20.60
C GLY A 177 2.23 6.68 20.97
N ASP A 178 1.18 7.42 20.61
CA ASP A 178 1.03 8.88 20.76
C ASP A 178 2.03 9.72 19.93
N ALA A 179 2.85 9.10 19.06
CA ALA A 179 3.68 9.80 18.10
C ALA A 179 2.88 10.23 16.85
N ASP A 180 3.29 11.36 16.25
CA ASP A 180 2.66 11.88 15.03
C ASP A 180 3.23 11.20 13.78
N TYR A 181 2.39 10.43 13.08
CA TYR A 181 2.67 9.82 11.79
C TYR A 181 1.81 10.41 10.67
N SER A 182 1.34 11.65 10.83
CA SER A 182 0.57 12.34 9.80
C SER A 182 1.39 12.50 8.51
N PRO A 183 0.79 12.23 7.32
CA PRO A 183 1.44 12.51 6.04
C PRO A 183 1.74 14.00 5.86
N ASN A 184 2.87 14.33 5.24
CA ASN A 184 3.20 15.70 4.87
C ASN A 184 2.48 16.16 3.57
N ALA A 185 2.81 17.34 3.06
CA ALA A 185 2.21 17.89 1.82
C ALA A 185 2.44 17.03 0.56
N ASN A 186 3.39 16.10 0.57
CA ASN A 186 3.64 15.12 -0.50
C ASN A 186 3.09 13.73 -0.14
N ASP A 187 2.21 13.65 0.85
CA ASP A 187 1.66 12.41 1.41
C ASP A 187 2.74 11.44 1.97
N GLN A 188 3.95 11.93 2.22
CA GLN A 188 5.04 11.14 2.79
C GLN A 188 4.96 11.16 4.33
N VAL A 189 5.04 9.98 4.93
CA VAL A 189 5.02 9.78 6.39
C VAL A 189 6.45 9.58 6.90
N ASN A 190 6.82 10.31 7.95
CA ASN A 190 8.14 10.20 8.57
C ASN A 190 8.22 9.01 9.54
N MET A 191 8.74 7.88 9.08
CA MET A 191 8.88 6.67 9.89
C MET A 191 10.17 6.61 10.75
N SER A 192 10.99 7.67 10.78
CA SER A 192 12.28 7.65 11.52
C SER A 192 12.12 7.53 13.04
N GLY A 193 10.97 7.93 13.58
CA GLY A 193 10.61 7.80 14.99
C GLY A 193 10.06 6.42 15.38
N TYR A 194 9.72 5.56 14.41
CA TYR A 194 9.10 4.27 14.70
C TYR A 194 10.06 3.31 15.40
N ARG A 195 9.58 2.62 16.45
CA ARG A 195 10.38 1.74 17.32
C ARG A 195 9.81 0.34 17.49
N TYR A 196 8.85 -0.07 16.66
CA TYR A 196 8.25 -1.41 16.73
C TYR A 196 7.56 -1.73 18.07
N VAL A 197 7.11 -0.69 18.79
CA VAL A 197 6.42 -0.84 20.08
C VAL A 197 4.96 -1.24 19.83
N PRO A 198 4.46 -2.31 20.47
CA PRO A 198 3.05 -2.69 20.38
C PRO A 198 2.17 -1.79 21.23
N ARG A 199 0.90 -1.68 20.82
CA ARG A 199 -0.16 -1.27 21.74
C ARG A 199 -0.21 -2.27 22.90
N PRO A 200 -0.27 -1.84 24.18
CA PRO A 200 -0.30 -2.77 25.31
C PRO A 200 -1.42 -3.82 25.19
N GLY A 201 -1.04 -5.11 25.16
CA GLY A 201 -1.96 -6.23 25.02
C GLY A 201 -2.25 -6.70 23.59
N TYR A 202 -1.63 -6.09 22.58
CA TYR A 202 -1.87 -6.35 21.15
C TYR A 202 -0.56 -6.69 20.40
N VAL A 203 -0.66 -7.10 19.13
CA VAL A 203 0.52 -7.31 18.28
C VAL A 203 1.14 -5.97 17.86
N ASN A 204 2.44 -5.96 17.56
CA ASN A 204 3.18 -4.72 17.29
C ASN A 204 2.98 -4.16 15.87
N PHE A 205 2.75 -5.01 14.88
CA PHE A 205 2.53 -4.58 13.51
C PHE A 205 1.91 -5.68 12.65
N ASP A 206 1.43 -5.29 11.47
CA ASP A 206 1.10 -6.19 10.37
C ASP A 206 1.74 -5.67 9.07
N TYR A 207 2.33 -6.55 8.26
CA TYR A 207 2.94 -6.23 6.97
C TYR A 207 2.20 -6.98 5.85
N GLY A 208 1.75 -6.23 4.85
CA GLY A 208 1.10 -6.76 3.65
C GLY A 208 1.94 -6.49 2.40
N TRP A 209 2.45 -7.54 1.74
CA TRP A 209 3.10 -7.42 0.44
C TRP A 209 2.05 -7.26 -0.67
N TYR A 210 2.18 -6.25 -1.53
CA TYR A 210 1.24 -6.03 -2.63
C TYR A 210 1.60 -6.90 -3.84
N ASP A 211 0.68 -7.80 -4.19
CA ASP A 211 0.76 -8.59 -5.42
C ASP A 211 -0.03 -7.91 -6.53
N GLU A 212 0.70 -7.22 -7.39
CA GLU A 212 0.17 -6.47 -8.54
C GLU A 212 -0.55 -7.35 -9.56
N SER A 213 -0.13 -8.61 -9.70
CA SER A 213 -0.61 -9.49 -10.76
C SER A 213 -2.08 -9.87 -10.58
N VAL A 214 -2.55 -9.86 -9.34
CA VAL A 214 -3.89 -10.29 -8.93
C VAL A 214 -4.53 -9.34 -7.92
N ASN A 215 -3.96 -8.14 -7.75
CA ASN A 215 -4.46 -7.04 -6.92
C ASN A 215 -4.85 -7.47 -5.50
N ASN A 216 -3.92 -8.09 -4.78
CA ASN A 216 -4.14 -8.53 -3.40
C ASN A 216 -2.92 -8.25 -2.50
N TRP A 217 -3.10 -8.55 -1.22
CA TRP A 217 -2.13 -8.30 -0.16
C TRP A 217 -1.81 -9.60 0.56
N TRP A 218 -0.54 -9.98 0.55
CA TRP A 218 0.00 -11.15 1.24
C TRP A 218 0.51 -10.75 2.63
N HIS A 219 -0.07 -11.31 3.67
CA HIS A 219 0.33 -11.10 5.08
C HIS A 219 0.24 -12.42 5.86
N ALA A 220 0.44 -12.40 7.17
CA ALA A 220 0.31 -13.60 8.01
C ALA A 220 -0.16 -13.25 9.42
N ASN A 221 -0.71 -14.22 10.13
CA ASN A 221 -1.21 -14.04 11.51
C ASN A 221 -0.11 -13.69 12.51
N HIS A 222 0.95 -14.50 12.58
CA HIS A 222 2.06 -14.38 13.54
C HIS A 222 3.28 -15.19 13.06
N SER A 223 4.37 -15.17 13.84
CA SER A 223 5.53 -16.03 13.61
C SER A 223 5.23 -17.50 13.92
N GLU A 224 6.02 -18.43 13.36
CA GLU A 224 5.93 -19.84 13.73
C GLU A 224 6.20 -20.07 15.24
N PRO A 225 5.65 -21.14 15.85
CA PRO A 225 4.78 -22.16 15.26
C PRO A 225 3.31 -21.73 15.07
N GLY A 226 2.62 -22.34 14.12
CA GLY A 226 1.19 -22.10 13.86
C GLY A 226 0.92 -20.94 12.90
N MET A 227 1.92 -20.57 12.10
CA MET A 227 1.80 -19.50 11.12
C MET A 227 0.85 -19.91 9.98
N HIS A 228 0.00 -18.96 9.57
CA HIS A 228 -0.83 -19.03 8.38
C HIS A 228 -0.61 -17.78 7.53
N VAL A 229 -0.47 -17.97 6.24
CA VAL A 229 -0.33 -16.87 5.27
C VAL A 229 -1.70 -16.53 4.71
N TYR A 230 -1.98 -15.24 4.56
CA TYR A 230 -3.23 -14.74 4.04
C TYR A 230 -3.03 -13.98 2.75
N GLN A 231 -3.85 -14.31 1.75
CA GLN A 231 -4.03 -13.53 0.54
C GLN A 231 -5.33 -12.74 0.67
N SER A 232 -5.27 -11.41 0.73
CA SER A 232 -6.41 -10.57 1.10
C SER A 232 -6.68 -9.44 0.12
N THR A 233 -7.93 -9.00 -0.02
CA THR A 233 -8.23 -7.72 -0.66
C THR A 233 -7.70 -6.57 0.20
N LEU A 234 -7.46 -5.40 -0.39
CA LEU A 234 -7.04 -4.21 0.38
C LEU A 234 -8.04 -3.87 1.49
N ASN A 235 -9.34 -3.90 1.18
CA ASN A 235 -10.40 -3.64 2.17
C ASN A 235 -10.30 -4.59 3.37
N TYR A 236 -10.09 -5.89 3.13
CA TYR A 236 -9.92 -6.83 4.23
C TYR A 236 -8.64 -6.57 5.03
N TYR A 237 -7.51 -6.34 4.35
CA TYR A 237 -6.24 -6.06 5.00
C TYR A 237 -6.29 -4.76 5.84
N SER A 238 -6.96 -3.71 5.33
CA SER A 238 -7.13 -2.40 5.97
C SER A 238 -8.31 -2.30 6.94
N ARG A 239 -9.03 -3.41 7.22
CA ARG A 239 -10.18 -3.38 8.12
C ARG A 239 -9.78 -2.86 9.51
N PRO A 240 -10.65 -2.14 10.24
CA PRO A 240 -10.37 -1.71 11.61
C PRO A 240 -9.97 -2.90 12.50
N LEU A 241 -8.87 -2.74 13.23
CA LEU A 241 -8.38 -3.66 14.25
C LEU A 241 -7.96 -2.83 15.46
N GLN A 242 -8.06 -3.39 16.66
CA GLN A 242 -7.72 -2.65 17.89
C GLN A 242 -6.20 -2.44 18.04
N ASP A 243 -5.40 -3.30 17.44
CA ASP A 243 -3.94 -3.29 17.49
C ASP A 243 -3.33 -2.05 16.83
N PHE A 244 -3.98 -1.53 15.80
CA PHE A 244 -3.38 -0.56 14.88
C PHE A 244 -4.30 0.64 14.65
N ASP A 245 -3.78 1.83 14.91
CA ASP A 245 -4.39 3.11 14.57
C ASP A 245 -3.74 3.76 13.34
N GLU A 246 -2.59 3.26 12.89
CA GLU A 246 -1.87 3.75 11.73
C GLU A 246 -1.74 2.71 10.61
N GLN A 247 -1.76 3.18 9.37
CA GLN A 247 -1.43 2.38 8.19
C GLN A 247 -0.67 3.24 7.17
N VAL A 248 0.48 2.72 6.71
CA VAL A 248 1.26 3.32 5.63
C VAL A 248 1.41 2.36 4.45
N PHE A 249 1.64 2.93 3.27
CA PHE A 249 2.01 2.22 2.05
C PHE A 249 3.43 2.61 1.71
N SER A 250 4.33 1.63 1.71
CA SER A 250 5.77 1.85 1.55
C SER A 250 6.27 1.31 0.22
N VAL A 251 7.22 2.03 -0.36
CA VAL A 251 7.90 1.65 -1.61
C VAL A 251 9.34 1.27 -1.29
N ALA A 252 9.78 0.12 -1.78
CA ALA A 252 11.16 -0.33 -1.65
C ALA A 252 11.62 -1.03 -2.93
N PHE A 253 12.92 -1.02 -3.19
CA PHE A 253 13.47 -1.86 -4.25
C PHE A 253 13.52 -3.32 -3.81
N ALA A 254 12.92 -4.18 -4.64
CA ALA A 254 13.06 -5.63 -4.61
C ALA A 254 13.99 -6.08 -5.75
N ARG A 255 14.71 -7.18 -5.54
CA ARG A 255 15.50 -7.80 -6.61
C ARG A 255 14.56 -8.41 -7.65
N LYS A 256 14.87 -8.17 -8.93
CA LYS A 256 14.24 -8.91 -10.03
C LYS A 256 14.71 -10.34 -9.97
N TYR A 257 13.75 -11.25 -10.06
CA TYR A 257 13.96 -12.65 -10.33
C TYR A 257 13.64 -12.89 -11.79
#